data_AF-A0A0Q6W8J0-F1
#
_entry.id   AF-A0A0Q6W8J0-F1
#
_cell.length_a   1.000
_cell.length_b   1.000
_cell.length_c   1.000
_cell.angle_alpha   90.00
_cell.angle_beta   90.00
_cell.angle_gamma   90.00
#
_symmetry.space_group_name_H-M   'P 1'
#
loop_
_entity.id
_entity.type
_entity.pdbx_description
1 polymer ?
#
loop_
_entity_poly.entity_id
_entity_poly.type
_entity_poly.pdbx_seq_one_letter_code
_entity_poly.pdbx_strand_id
1 'polypeptide(L)'
;MPGYFGASTGAGAALVAAAQRPHIVRAVVSRGGRPDLAAGALSHVRAPTLLIVGGDDVPVIGMNQRAAAQITAETQLIIVLGAPHLFQEPGSLDTVAQCAQAWFLRHLGGPRQACRTARHPC
;
A
#
# COMPACT_ATOMS: atom_id res chain seq x y z
N MET A 1 13.11 -6.95 -3.48
CA MET A 1 11.89 -7.05 -4.31
C MET A 1 11.08 -5.76 -4.14
N PRO A 2 10.42 -5.24 -5.19
CA PRO A 2 9.81 -3.91 -5.17
C PRO A 2 8.46 -3.88 -4.45
N GLY A 3 8.20 -2.76 -3.77
CA GLY A 3 6.87 -2.32 -3.35
C GLY A 3 6.48 -1.06 -4.11
N TYR A 4 5.18 -0.82 -4.27
CA TYR A 4 4.65 0.37 -4.92
C TYR A 4 3.96 1.30 -3.93
N PHE A 5 4.26 2.59 -4.03
CA PHE A 5 3.54 3.65 -3.34
C PHE A 5 2.87 4.54 -4.40
N GLY A 6 1.54 4.55 -4.41
CA GLY A 6 0.74 5.36 -5.33
C GLY A 6 -0.05 6.42 -4.58
N ALA A 7 -0.11 7.63 -5.12
CA ALA A 7 -0.85 8.75 -4.56
C ALA A 7 -1.90 9.26 -5.54
N SER A 8 -3.09 9.59 -5.06
CA SER A 8 -4.19 10.11 -5.90
C SER A 8 -4.48 9.17 -7.09
N THR A 9 -4.36 9.63 -8.34
CA THR A 9 -4.50 8.77 -9.53
C THR A 9 -3.46 7.66 -9.62
N GLY A 10 -2.24 7.92 -9.13
CA GLY A 10 -1.15 6.96 -9.08
C GLY A 10 -1.43 5.73 -8.21
N ALA A 11 -2.38 5.82 -7.27
CA ALA A 11 -2.82 4.68 -6.47
C ALA A 11 -3.56 3.62 -7.31
N GLY A 12 -4.46 4.05 -8.19
CA GLY A 12 -5.11 3.14 -9.15
C GLY A 12 -4.08 2.50 -10.08
N ALA A 13 -3.15 3.29 -10.60
CA ALA A 13 -2.07 2.80 -11.46
C ALA A 13 -1.17 1.77 -10.75
N ALA A 14 -0.83 1.99 -9.47
CA ALA A 14 -0.05 1.05 -8.68
C ALA A 14 -0.77 -0.30 -8.50
N LEU A 15 -2.09 -0.28 -8.28
CA LEU A 15 -2.90 -1.50 -8.16
C LEU A 15 -3.01 -2.25 -9.49
N VAL A 16 -3.23 -1.55 -10.60
CA VAL A 16 -3.22 -2.16 -11.94
C VAL A 16 -1.86 -2.80 -12.23
N ALA A 17 -0.76 -2.10 -11.94
CA ALA A 17 0.59 -2.63 -12.15
C ALA A 17 0.88 -3.86 -11.26
N ALA A 18 0.38 -3.88 -10.02
CA ALA A 18 0.50 -5.02 -9.12
C ALA A 18 -0.31 -6.23 -9.60
N ALA A 19 -1.53 -6.01 -10.11
CA ALA A 19 -2.36 -7.06 -10.70
C ALA A 19 -1.75 -7.67 -11.96
N GLN A 20 -1.10 -6.85 -12.80
CA GLN A 20 -0.41 -7.32 -14.01
C GLN A 20 0.91 -8.06 -13.73
N ARG A 21 1.52 -7.83 -12.56
CA ARG A 21 2.81 -8.41 -12.17
C ARG A 21 2.76 -9.07 -10.79
N PRO A 22 1.87 -10.06 -10.58
CA PRO A 22 1.56 -10.60 -9.25
C PRO A 22 2.72 -11.32 -8.56
N HIS A 23 3.75 -11.74 -9.33
CA HIS A 23 4.95 -12.40 -8.80
C HIS A 23 6.12 -11.45 -8.52
N ILE A 24 6.03 -10.19 -8.96
CA ILE A 24 7.11 -9.20 -8.84
C ILE A 24 6.82 -8.22 -7.71
N VAL A 25 5.60 -7.70 -7.66
CA VAL A 25 5.20 -6.69 -6.67
C VAL A 25 4.87 -7.38 -5.36
N ARG A 26 5.55 -6.97 -4.28
CA ARG A 26 5.44 -7.64 -2.97
C ARG A 26 4.66 -6.86 -1.93
N ALA A 27 4.37 -5.59 -2.18
CA ALA A 27 3.53 -4.75 -1.33
C ALA A 27 3.05 -3.52 -2.11
N VAL A 28 1.85 -3.04 -1.80
CA VAL A 28 1.28 -1.81 -2.35
C VAL A 28 0.81 -0.90 -1.22
N VAL A 29 1.05 0.40 -1.34
CA VAL A 29 0.45 1.46 -0.52
C VAL A 29 -0.27 2.43 -1.45
N SER A 30 -1.55 2.69 -1.19
CA SER A 30 -2.41 3.63 -1.90
C SER A 30 -2.79 4.78 -0.96
N ARG A 31 -2.34 6.01 -1.25
CA ARG A 31 -2.63 7.20 -0.44
C ARG A 31 -3.60 8.14 -1.13
N GLY A 32 -4.72 8.45 -0.45
CA GLY A 32 -5.76 9.36 -0.94
C GLY A 32 -6.26 9.00 -2.33
N GLY A 33 -6.19 7.71 -2.67
CA GLY A 33 -6.29 7.22 -4.02
C GLY A 33 -7.72 7.00 -4.48
N ARG A 34 -7.87 6.87 -5.80
CA ARG A 34 -9.07 6.35 -6.46
C ARG A 34 -8.84 4.89 -6.90
N PRO A 35 -8.75 3.92 -5.97
CA PRO A 35 -8.51 2.52 -6.31
C PRO A 35 -9.66 1.93 -7.13
N ASP A 36 -10.83 2.55 -7.12
CA ASP A 36 -11.95 2.24 -8.01
C ASP A 36 -11.56 2.37 -9.50
N LEU A 37 -10.59 3.22 -9.86
CA LEU A 37 -10.05 3.30 -11.23
C LEU A 37 -9.28 2.03 -11.63
N ALA A 38 -8.87 1.20 -10.67
CA ALA A 38 -8.25 -0.09 -10.94
C ALA A 38 -9.28 -1.22 -11.17
N ALA A 39 -10.58 -0.95 -10.97
CA ALA A 39 -11.74 -1.82 -11.25
C ALA A 39 -11.43 -3.32 -11.40
N GLY A 40 -11.62 -3.92 -12.58
CA GLY A 40 -11.46 -5.37 -12.83
C GLY A 40 -10.07 -5.94 -12.52
N ALA A 41 -9.06 -5.09 -12.28
CA ALA A 41 -7.74 -5.54 -11.84
C ALA A 41 -7.68 -5.84 -10.34
N LEU A 42 -8.57 -5.27 -9.50
CA LEU A 42 -8.53 -5.39 -8.04
C LEU A 42 -8.55 -6.85 -7.55
N SER A 43 -9.42 -7.69 -8.14
CA SER A 43 -9.53 -9.12 -7.80
C SER A 43 -8.28 -9.93 -8.16
N HIS A 44 -7.43 -9.40 -9.03
CA HIS A 44 -6.17 -10.00 -9.47
C HIS A 44 -4.96 -9.53 -8.67
N VAL A 45 -5.11 -8.54 -7.77
CA VAL A 45 -4.04 -8.05 -6.91
C VAL A 45 -3.67 -9.13 -5.88
N ARG A 46 -2.45 -9.67 -5.99
CA ARG A 46 -1.90 -10.66 -5.04
C ARG A 46 -0.96 -10.05 -4.00
N ALA A 47 -0.54 -8.82 -4.19
CA ALA A 47 0.35 -8.12 -3.26
C ALA A 47 -0.44 -7.60 -2.04
N PRO A 48 0.07 -7.79 -0.81
CA PRO A 48 -0.47 -7.12 0.37
C PRO A 48 -0.64 -5.62 0.15
N THR A 49 -1.84 -5.11 0.36
CA THR A 49 -2.23 -3.73 0.03
C THR A 49 -2.65 -2.94 1.27
N LEU A 50 -2.04 -1.76 1.45
CA LEU A 50 -2.49 -0.76 2.40
C LEU A 50 -3.19 0.39 1.67
N LEU A 51 -4.41 0.69 2.07
CA LEU A 51 -5.17 1.86 1.62
C LEU A 51 -5.17 2.91 2.75
N ILE A 52 -4.75 4.13 2.48
CA ILE A 52 -4.73 5.25 3.43
C ILE A 52 -5.60 6.37 2.88
N VAL A 53 -6.62 6.78 3.61
CA VAL A 53 -7.57 7.83 3.22
C VAL A 53 -7.66 8.91 4.29
N GLY A 54 -7.93 10.14 3.87
CA GLY A 54 -8.22 11.24 4.79
C GLY A 54 -9.63 11.12 5.35
N GLY A 55 -9.82 11.41 6.64
CA GLY A 55 -11.09 11.32 7.35
C GLY A 55 -12.15 12.29 6.84
N ASP A 56 -11.72 13.43 6.30
CA ASP A 56 -12.61 14.47 5.77
C ASP A 56 -12.95 14.23 4.29
N ASP A 57 -12.33 13.23 3.66
CA ASP A 57 -12.56 12.83 2.28
C ASP A 57 -13.62 11.69 2.20
N VAL A 58 -14.82 12.02 2.68
CA VAL A 58 -15.94 11.08 2.84
C VAL A 58 -16.25 10.27 1.56
N PRO A 59 -16.28 10.87 0.35
CA PRO A 59 -16.52 10.09 -0.86
C PRO A 59 -15.43 9.03 -1.12
N VAL A 60 -14.17 9.36 -0.86
CA VAL A 60 -13.02 8.47 -1.10
C VAL A 60 -12.96 7.33 -0.08
N ILE A 61 -13.44 7.54 1.16
CA ILE A 61 -13.55 6.47 2.16
C ILE A 61 -14.41 5.32 1.61
N GLY A 62 -15.64 5.62 1.15
CA GLY A 62 -16.55 4.59 0.63
C GLY A 62 -16.00 3.89 -0.62
N MET A 63 -15.26 4.60 -1.47
CA MET A 63 -14.59 4.01 -2.64
C MET A 63 -13.47 3.04 -2.22
N ASN A 64 -12.65 3.41 -1.24
CA ASN A 64 -11.57 2.56 -0.75
C ASN A 64 -12.09 1.35 0.03
N GLN A 65 -13.18 1.48 0.77
CA GLN A 65 -13.86 0.34 1.41
C GLN A 65 -14.34 -0.69 0.36
N ARG A 66 -14.98 -0.23 -0.72
CA ARG A 66 -15.41 -1.12 -1.82
C ARG A 66 -14.23 -1.75 -2.57
N ALA A 67 -13.12 -1.03 -2.73
CA ALA A 67 -11.93 -1.58 -3.34
C ALA A 67 -11.27 -2.65 -2.44
N ALA A 68 -11.20 -2.40 -1.13
CA ALA A 68 -10.66 -3.35 -0.16
C ALA A 68 -11.43 -4.68 -0.18
N ALA A 69 -12.76 -4.63 -0.33
CA ALA A 69 -13.60 -5.82 -0.44
C ALA A 69 -13.38 -6.63 -1.74
N GLN A 70 -12.78 -6.04 -2.78
CA GLN A 70 -12.52 -6.70 -4.05
C GLN A 70 -11.10 -7.30 -4.13
N ILE A 71 -10.16 -6.82 -3.32
CA ILE A 71 -8.79 -7.34 -3.29
C ILE A 71 -8.78 -8.67 -2.53
N THR A 72 -8.24 -9.71 -3.16
CA THR A 72 -8.22 -11.07 -2.59
C THR A 72 -7.01 -11.33 -1.69
N ALA A 73 -6.00 -10.46 -1.74
CA ALA A 73 -4.82 -10.49 -0.87
C ALA A 73 -5.06 -9.76 0.48
N GLU A 74 -4.11 -9.92 1.41
CA GLU A 74 -4.10 -9.16 2.66
C GLU A 74 -4.27 -7.66 2.39
N THR A 75 -5.33 -7.08 2.93
CA THR A 75 -5.68 -5.68 2.70
C THR A 75 -6.03 -4.99 4.01
N GLN A 76 -5.50 -3.80 4.21
CA GLN A 76 -5.82 -2.95 5.36
C GLN A 76 -6.24 -1.55 4.88
N LEU A 77 -7.26 -0.98 5.52
CA LEU A 77 -7.69 0.40 5.32
C LEU A 77 -7.41 1.22 6.59
N ILE A 78 -6.69 2.32 6.44
CA ILE A 78 -6.44 3.30 7.51
C ILE A 78 -7.11 4.61 7.12
N ILE A 79 -7.86 5.19 8.06
CA ILE A 79 -8.47 6.51 7.95
C ILE A 79 -7.69 7.46 8.88
N VAL A 80 -7.12 8.53 8.32
CA VAL A 80 -6.43 9.57 9.09
C VAL A 80 -7.44 10.65 9.47
N LEU A 81 -7.84 10.70 10.74
CA LEU A 81 -8.85 11.64 11.23
C LEU A 81 -8.43 13.10 11.01
N GLY A 82 -9.37 13.94 10.57
CA GLY A 82 -9.13 15.37 10.32
C GLY A 82 -8.20 15.66 9.13
N ALA A 83 -7.83 14.65 8.33
CA ALA A 83 -7.02 14.87 7.15
C ALA A 83 -7.90 15.10 5.91
N PRO A 84 -7.68 16.19 5.14
CA PRO A 84 -8.31 16.41 3.85
C PRO A 84 -7.65 15.52 2.78
N HIS A 85 -8.19 15.55 1.55
CA HIS A 85 -7.72 14.73 0.41
C HIS A 85 -6.20 14.71 0.21
N LEU A 86 -5.55 15.86 0.43
CA LEU A 86 -4.12 16.05 0.22
C LEU A 86 -3.27 15.87 1.48
N PHE A 87 -3.87 15.56 2.64
CA PHE A 87 -3.18 15.39 3.92
C PHE A 87 -2.35 16.62 4.32
N GLN A 88 -2.85 17.83 4.06
CA GLN A 88 -2.13 19.09 4.31
C GLN A 88 -2.09 19.50 5.79
N GLU A 89 -2.97 18.93 6.61
CA GLU A 89 -2.97 19.21 8.04
C GLU A 89 -1.68 18.74 8.71
N PRO A 90 -1.14 19.50 9.67
CA PRO A 90 0.07 19.14 10.40
C PRO A 90 0.02 17.69 10.92
N GLY A 91 1.07 16.91 10.66
CA GLY A 91 1.18 15.51 11.12
C GLY A 91 0.42 14.46 10.28
N SER A 92 -0.41 14.88 9.30
CA SER A 92 -1.14 13.94 8.45
C SER A 92 -0.20 13.15 7.53
N LEU A 93 0.76 13.83 6.88
CA LEU A 93 1.76 13.16 6.03
C LEU A 93 2.75 12.32 6.85
N ASP A 94 3.08 12.72 8.08
CA ASP A 94 3.92 11.93 8.97
C ASP A 94 3.23 10.61 9.32
N THR A 95 1.93 10.66 9.62
CA THR A 95 1.11 9.47 9.84
C THR A 95 1.10 8.56 8.61
N VAL A 96 0.87 9.12 7.41
CA VAL A 96 0.93 8.37 6.16
C VAL A 96 2.30 7.70 5.98
N ALA A 97 3.38 8.44 6.20
CA ALA A 97 4.75 7.95 6.05
C ALA A 97 5.05 6.80 7.02
N GLN A 98 4.65 6.93 8.29
CA GLN A 98 4.82 5.89 9.31
C GLN A 98 4.04 4.62 8.94
N CYS A 99 2.78 4.74 8.53
CA CYS A 99 1.97 3.61 8.10
C CYS A 99 2.57 2.92 6.86
N ALA A 100 2.99 3.70 5.87
CA ALA A 100 3.62 3.16 4.66
C ALA A 100 4.94 2.45 4.95
N GLN A 101 5.79 3.04 5.79
CA GLN A 101 7.04 2.45 6.23
C GLN A 101 6.80 1.11 6.95
N ALA A 102 5.87 1.09 7.92
CA ALA A 102 5.53 -0.13 8.65
C ALA A 102 5.04 -1.24 7.71
N TRP A 103 4.18 -0.89 6.74
CA TRP A 103 3.70 -1.83 5.72
C TRP A 103 4.84 -2.42 4.90
N PHE A 104 5.71 -1.57 4.35
CA PHE A 104 6.82 -2.03 3.54
C PHE A 104 7.83 -2.84 4.35
N LEU A 105 8.16 -2.46 5.60
CA LEU A 105 9.06 -3.25 6.44
C LEU A 105 8.49 -4.65 6.70
N ARG A 106 7.18 -4.76 6.95
CA ARG A 106 6.52 -6.04 7.19
C ARG A 106 6.53 -6.97 5.98
N HIS A 107 6.35 -6.43 4.77
CA HIS A 107 6.14 -7.24 3.56
C HIS A 107 7.36 -7.35 2.63
N LEU A 108 8.30 -6.40 2.71
CA LEU A 108 9.55 -6.40 1.92
C LEU A 108 10.76 -6.83 2.77
N GLY A 109 10.68 -6.71 4.10
CA GLY A 109 11.70 -7.13 5.05
C GLY A 109 11.73 -8.64 5.26
N GLY A 110 12.12 -9.41 4.23
CA GLY A 110 12.48 -10.83 4.42
C GLY A 110 13.66 -10.99 5.39
N PRO A 111 13.90 -12.21 5.93
CA PRO A 111 14.95 -12.43 6.91
C PRO A 111 16.27 -11.88 6.34
N ARG A 112 16.92 -10.98 7.09
CA ARG A 112 18.30 -10.61 6.81
C ARG A 112 19.06 -11.92 6.70
N GLN A 113 19.55 -12.29 5.51
CA GLN A 113 20.57 -13.32 5.44
C GLN A 113 21.74 -12.73 6.23
N ALA A 114 21.89 -13.16 7.48
CA ALA A 114 23.10 -12.92 8.23
C ALA A 114 24.23 -13.40 7.31
N CYS A 115 25.12 -12.48 6.97
CA CYS A 115 26.34 -12.79 6.24
C CYS A 115 26.94 -14.04 6.88
N ARG A 116 26.89 -15.18 6.16
CA ARG A 116 27.63 -16.37 6.56
C ARG A 116 29.09 -15.97 6.49
N THR A 117 29.65 -15.51 7.60
CA THR A 117 31.09 -15.54 7.80
C THR A 117 31.49 -16.99 7.70
N ALA A 118 31.93 -17.38 6.52
CA ALA A 118 32.58 -18.66 6.30
C ALA A 118 33.80 -18.66 7.22
N ARG A 119 33.71 -19.41 8.32
CA ARG A 119 34.90 -19.87 9.04
C ARG A 119 35.60 -20.82 8.05
N HIS A 120 36.75 -20.40 7.53
CA HIS A 120 37.73 -21.35 7.01
C HIS A 120 38.45 -21.96 8.22
N PRO A 121 38.41 -23.29 8.41
CA PRO A 121 39.35 -23.95 9.29
C PRO A 121 40.70 -24.10 8.57
N CYS A 122 41.77 -23.65 9.22
CA CYS A 122 43.09 -24.25 9.10
C CYS A 122 43.31 -25.10 10.35
#